data_AF-A0A382Y4A4-F1
#
_entry.id   AF-A0A382Y4A4-F1
#
_cell.length_a   1.000
_cell.length_b   1.000
_cell.length_c   1.000
_cell.angle_alpha   90.00
_cell.angle_beta   90.00
_cell.angle_gamma   90.00
#
_symmetry.space_group_name_H-M   'P 1'
#
loop_
_entity.id
_entity.type
_entity.pdbx_description
1 polymer ?
#
loop_
_entity_poly.entity_id
_entity_poly.type
_entity_poly.pdbx_seq_one_letter_code
_entity_poly.pdbx_strand_id
1 'polypeptide(L)'
;MNFEDIITKSILQIRKECSFFGALMLFAKIILSKEIATAATDGRTIFINDKFLSALKSSEQNALLLHEVLHMALLHCIRIGSRDPMIWNIAADIVVNNLITLNTPFQLPK
;
A
#
# COMPACT_ATOMS: atom_id res chain seq x y z
N MET A 1 10.49 -16.43 -3.76
CA MET A 1 9.20 -16.30 -3.05
C MET A 1 8.20 -15.90 -4.12
N ASN A 2 7.11 -16.63 -4.29
CA ASN A 2 6.12 -16.27 -5.31
C ASN A 2 5.28 -15.08 -4.82
N PHE A 3 4.41 -14.53 -5.67
CA PHE A 3 3.58 -13.37 -5.34
C PHE A 3 2.71 -13.63 -4.10
N GLU A 4 2.02 -14.77 -4.03
CA GLU A 4 1.12 -15.10 -2.93
C GLU A 4 1.84 -15.22 -1.58
N ASP A 5 3.05 -15.78 -1.58
CA ASP A 5 3.91 -15.87 -0.40
C ASP A 5 4.28 -14.46 0.12
N ILE A 6 4.63 -13.53 -0.78
CA ILE A 6 4.98 -12.15 -0.40
C ILE A 6 3.77 -11.46 0.24
N ILE A 7 2.58 -11.59 -0.37
CA ILE A 7 1.35 -11.01 0.17
C ILE A 7 1.02 -11.61 1.54
N THR A 8 1.03 -12.94 1.66
CA THR A 8 0.71 -13.63 2.92
C THR A 8 1.67 -13.22 4.03
N LYS A 9 2.97 -13.20 3.75
CA LYS A 9 4.01 -12.73 4.68
C LYS A 9 3.76 -11.28 5.10
N SER A 10 3.45 -10.41 4.13
CA SER A 10 3.25 -8.98 4.41
C SER A 10 2.01 -8.75 5.28
N ILE A 11 0.90 -9.46 5.03
CA ILE A 11 -0.29 -9.42 5.88
C ILE A 11 0.05 -9.79 7.33
N LEU A 12 0.81 -10.87 7.54
CA LEU A 12 1.20 -11.31 8.88
C LEU A 12 2.10 -10.29 9.58
N GLN A 13 3.08 -9.75 8.87
CA GLN A 13 4.02 -8.76 9.42
C GLN A 13 3.34 -7.42 9.72
N ILE A 14 2.51 -6.92 8.81
CA ILE A 14 1.74 -5.69 9.00
C ILE A 14 0.73 -5.86 10.14
N ARG A 15 0.03 -7.00 10.25
CA ARG A 15 -0.92 -7.24 11.34
C ARG A 15 -0.25 -7.25 12.72
N LYS A 16 1.02 -7.71 12.80
CA LYS A 16 1.80 -7.69 14.04
C LYS A 16 2.11 -6.25 14.49
N GLU A 17 2.46 -5.37 13.56
CA GLU A 17 2.80 -3.97 13.87
C GLU A 17 1.56 -3.06 13.94
N CYS A 18 0.53 -3.37 13.16
CA CYS A 18 -0.63 -2.52 12.86
C CYS A 18 -1.89 -3.37 12.69
N SER A 19 -2.44 -3.87 13.80
CA SER A 19 -3.50 -4.89 13.75
C SER A 19 -4.76 -4.48 12.98
N PHE A 20 -5.16 -3.21 13.05
CA PHE A 20 -6.31 -2.70 12.29
C PHE A 20 -6.08 -2.78 10.77
N PHE A 21 -4.95 -2.26 10.28
CA PHE A 21 -4.66 -2.24 8.84
C PHE A 21 -4.34 -3.64 8.31
N GLY A 22 -3.69 -4.49 9.11
CA GLY A 22 -3.51 -5.90 8.75
C GLY A 22 -4.83 -6.65 8.61
N ALA A 23 -5.86 -6.30 9.39
CA ALA A 23 -7.20 -6.85 9.23
C ALA A 23 -7.86 -6.37 7.94
N LEU A 24 -7.72 -5.08 7.57
CA LEU A 24 -8.23 -4.57 6.29
C LEU A 24 -7.61 -5.27 5.09
N MET A 25 -6.32 -5.58 5.15
CA MET A 25 -5.62 -6.31 4.09
C MET A 25 -6.18 -7.71 3.82
N LEU A 26 -6.71 -8.40 4.83
CA LEU A 26 -7.33 -9.72 4.65
C LEU A 26 -8.54 -9.69 3.72
N PHE A 27 -9.19 -8.53 3.60
CA PHE A 27 -10.38 -8.33 2.77
C PHE A 27 -10.10 -7.50 1.52
N ALA A 28 -8.91 -6.91 1.41
CA ALA A 28 -8.50 -6.17 0.23
C ALA A 28 -8.29 -7.13 -0.95
N LYS A 29 -8.88 -6.81 -2.10
CA LYS A 29 -8.59 -7.54 -3.34
C LYS A 29 -7.24 -7.07 -3.86
N ILE A 30 -6.23 -7.94 -3.85
CA ILE A 30 -4.88 -7.62 -4.34
C ILE A 30 -4.63 -8.39 -5.63
N ILE A 31 -4.35 -7.68 -6.73
CA ILE A 31 -4.14 -8.28 -8.05
C ILE A 31 -2.87 -7.75 -8.71
N LEU A 32 -2.29 -8.57 -9.58
CA LEU A 32 -1.17 -8.18 -10.42
C LEU A 32 -1.66 -7.31 -11.59
N SER A 33 -0.92 -6.25 -11.88
CA SER A 33 -1.11 -5.43 -13.08
C SER A 33 0.25 -5.04 -13.67
N LYS A 34 0.38 -5.24 -14.98
CA LYS A 34 1.57 -4.80 -15.76
C LYS A 34 1.40 -3.39 -16.33
N GLU A 35 0.23 -2.79 -16.16
CA GLU A 35 -0.12 -1.46 -16.70
C GLU A 35 0.39 -0.32 -15.82
N ILE A 36 0.79 -0.64 -14.58
CA ILE A 36 1.35 0.31 -13.63
C ILE A 36 2.83 0.01 -13.38
N ALA A 37 3.60 1.04 -13.05
CA ALA A 37 5.02 0.91 -12.77
C ALA A 37 5.31 0.28 -11.40
N THR A 38 4.47 0.57 -10.39
CA THR A 38 4.70 0.24 -8.98
C THR A 38 3.49 -0.45 -8.35
N ALA A 39 2.70 0.26 -7.55
CA ALA A 39 1.42 -0.16 -6.98
C ALA A 39 0.43 1.01 -7.05
N ALA A 40 -0.86 0.70 -6.96
CA ALA A 40 -1.93 1.69 -6.89
C ALA A 40 -3.19 1.08 -6.27
N THR A 41 -4.12 1.94 -5.82
CA THR A 41 -5.46 1.53 -5.43
C THR A 41 -6.54 2.43 -6.01
N ASP A 42 -7.70 1.85 -6.32
CA ASP A 42 -8.93 2.57 -6.65
C ASP A 42 -9.84 2.77 -5.41
N GLY A 43 -9.33 2.43 -4.22
CA GLY A 43 -10.08 2.43 -2.96
C GLY A 43 -10.80 1.11 -2.66
N ARG A 44 -10.76 0.12 -3.56
CA ARG A 44 -11.37 -1.22 -3.41
C ARG A 44 -10.39 -2.35 -3.71
N THR A 45 -9.61 -2.19 -4.76
CA THR A 45 -8.62 -3.13 -5.27
C THR A 45 -7.24 -2.50 -5.17
N ILE A 46 -6.25 -3.31 -4.78
CA ILE A 46 -4.83 -2.95 -4.85
C ILE A 46 -4.26 -3.63 -6.09
N PHE A 47 -3.67 -2.83 -6.96
CA PHE A 47 -2.99 -3.25 -8.17
C PHE A 47 -1.48 -3.22 -7.91
N ILE A 48 -0.77 -4.26 -8.30
CA ILE A 48 0.68 -4.38 -8.04
C ILE A 48 1.43 -4.83 -9.29
N ASN A 49 2.53 -4.16 -9.58
CA ASN A 49 3.52 -4.65 -10.52
C ASN A 49 4.42 -5.70 -9.86
N ASP A 50 4.34 -6.94 -10.34
CA ASP A 50 5.10 -8.08 -9.80
C ASP A 50 6.63 -7.86 -9.82
N LYS A 51 7.15 -7.26 -10.90
CA LYS A 51 8.59 -7.01 -11.03
C LYS A 51 9.07 -5.99 -10.01
N PHE A 52 8.28 -4.95 -9.78
CA PHE A 52 8.59 -3.94 -8.77
C PHE A 52 8.55 -4.55 -7.37
N LEU A 53 7.45 -5.22 -7.00
CA LEU A 53 7.29 -5.84 -5.68
C LEU A 53 8.40 -6.86 -5.37
N SER A 54 8.74 -7.69 -6.35
CA SER A 54 9.77 -8.74 -6.20
C SER A 54 11.18 -8.17 -6.06
N ALA A 55 11.44 -6.95 -6.51
CA ALA A 55 12.73 -6.28 -6.36
C ALA A 55 12.92 -5.64 -4.97
N LEU A 56 11.84 -5.42 -4.21
CA LEU A 56 11.86 -4.78 -2.91
C LEU A 56 12.28 -5.73 -1.78
N LYS A 57 12.92 -5.20 -0.74
CA LYS A 57 13.16 -5.94 0.51
C LYS A 57 11.86 -6.14 1.27
N SER A 58 11.84 -7.09 2.21
CA SER A 58 10.63 -7.40 2.99
C SER A 58 10.02 -6.18 3.70
N SER A 59 10.87 -5.28 4.23
CA SER A 59 10.40 -4.06 4.89
C SER A 59 9.71 -3.09 3.92
N GLU A 60 10.28 -2.96 2.71
CA GLU A 60 9.75 -2.12 1.64
C GLU A 60 8.47 -2.68 1.03
N GLN A 61 8.37 -4.01 0.92
CA GLN A 61 7.14 -4.70 0.51
C GLN A 61 5.99 -4.40 1.49
N ASN A 62 6.27 -4.45 2.80
CA ASN A 62 5.27 -4.13 3.82
C ASN A 62 4.86 -2.66 3.74
N ALA A 63 5.82 -1.75 3.58
CA ALA A 63 5.53 -0.32 3.46
C ALA A 63 4.69 -0.01 2.21
N LEU A 64 5.02 -0.60 1.05
CA LEU A 64 4.26 -0.44 -0.20
C LEU A 64 2.82 -0.91 -0.04
N LEU A 65 2.60 -2.08 0.54
CA LEU A 65 1.25 -2.61 0.74
C LEU A 65 0.45 -1.82 1.77
N LEU A 66 1.08 -1.42 2.87
CA LEU A 66 0.44 -0.59 3.89
C LEU A 66 0.09 0.79 3.34
N HIS A 67 0.91 1.34 2.43
CA HIS A 67 0.64 2.61 1.75
C HIS A 67 -0.69 2.57 0.99
N GLU A 68 -0.89 1.57 0.14
CA GLU A 68 -2.15 1.42 -0.61
C GLU A 68 -3.35 1.19 0.31
N VAL A 69 -3.17 0.39 1.38
CA VAL A 69 -4.24 0.14 2.37
C VAL A 69 -4.61 1.41 3.14
N LEU A 70 -3.64 2.27 3.43
CA LEU A 70 -3.89 3.56 4.07
C LEU A 70 -4.69 4.49 3.15
N HIS A 71 -4.42 4.51 1.85
CA HIS A 71 -5.26 5.24 0.89
C HIS A 71 -6.70 4.74 0.89
N MET A 72 -6.91 3.43 0.97
CA MET A 72 -8.24 2.84 1.12
C MET A 72 -8.89 3.25 2.45
N ALA A 73 -8.19 3.08 3.58
CA ALA A 73 -8.71 3.33 4.92
C ALA A 73 -9.03 4.80 5.18
N LEU A 74 -8.21 5.71 4.64
CA LEU A 74 -8.39 7.16 4.75
C LEU A 74 -9.29 7.74 3.66
N LEU A 75 -9.84 6.86 2.80
CA LEU A 75 -10.79 7.18 1.72
C LEU A 75 -10.24 8.23 0.74
N HIS A 76 -8.94 8.23 0.44
CA HIS A 76 -8.33 9.25 -0.41
C HIS A 76 -8.87 9.26 -1.84
N CYS A 77 -9.23 8.08 -2.38
CA CYS A 77 -9.87 7.96 -3.70
C CYS A 77 -11.27 8.60 -3.76
N ILE A 78 -11.95 8.73 -2.60
CA ILE A 78 -13.31 9.28 -2.50
C ILE A 78 -13.27 10.75 -2.07
N ARG A 79 -12.41 11.08 -1.10
CA ARG A 79 -12.31 12.41 -0.49
C ARG A 79 -11.70 13.45 -1.42
N ILE A 80 -11.10 13.06 -2.54
CA ILE A 80 -10.53 13.96 -3.56
C ILE A 80 -11.55 15.02 -4.00
N GLY A 81 -12.80 14.65 -4.26
CA GLY A 81 -13.84 15.55 -4.76
C GLY A 81 -13.45 16.18 -6.11
N SER A 82 -13.58 17.51 -6.23
CA SER A 82 -13.25 18.27 -7.45
C SER A 82 -11.82 18.83 -7.48
N ARG A 83 -10.94 18.36 -6.59
CA ARG A 83 -9.54 18.83 -6.52
C ARG A 83 -8.72 18.27 -7.68
N ASP A 84 -7.61 18.95 -7.99
CA ASP A 84 -6.64 18.45 -8.96
C ASP A 84 -6.09 17.07 -8.52
N PRO A 85 -6.19 16.03 -9.37
CA PRO A 85 -5.79 14.68 -8.98
C PRO A 85 -4.30 14.53 -8.66
N MET A 86 -3.44 15.23 -9.38
CA MET A 86 -1.99 15.11 -9.19
C MET A 86 -1.57 15.75 -7.87
N ILE A 87 -2.04 16.97 -7.59
CA ILE A 87 -1.75 17.67 -6.34
C ILE A 87 -2.38 16.93 -5.15
N TRP A 88 -3.61 16.41 -5.29
CA TRP A 88 -4.26 15.62 -4.25
C TRP A 88 -3.45 14.36 -3.92
N ASN A 89 -3.00 13.63 -4.94
CA ASN A 89 -2.22 12.42 -4.75
C ASN A 89 -0.92 12.73 -3.99
N ILE A 90 -0.19 13.76 -4.40
CA ILE A 90 1.05 14.19 -3.71
C ILE A 90 0.76 14.53 -2.25
N ALA A 91 -0.30 15.30 -1.96
CA ALA A 91 -0.66 15.66 -0.61
C ALA A 91 -1.06 14.45 0.25
N ALA A 92 -1.82 13.51 -0.33
CA ALA A 92 -2.22 12.27 0.32
C ALA A 92 -0.99 11.39 0.61
N ASP A 93 -0.08 11.23 -0.35
CA ASP A 93 1.14 10.43 -0.21
C ASP A 93 2.06 10.98 0.88
N ILE A 94 2.20 12.30 1.01
CA ILE A 94 2.96 12.91 2.10
C ILE A 94 2.41 12.48 3.47
N VAL A 95 1.08 12.47 3.63
CA VAL A 95 0.44 12.03 4.88
C VAL A 95 0.63 10.53 5.10
N VAL A 96 0.39 9.71 4.09
CA VAL A 96 0.52 8.24 4.17
C VAL A 96 1.95 7.84 4.51
N ASN A 97 2.94 8.41 3.82
CA ASN A 97 4.36 8.13 4.05
C ASN A 97 4.80 8.54 5.46
N ASN A 98 4.31 9.68 5.97
CA ASN A 98 4.56 10.10 7.35
C ASN A 98 3.91 9.14 8.36
N LEU A 99 2.69 8.67 8.11
CA LEU A 99 2.04 7.70 8.99
C LEU A 99 2.83 6.39 9.08
N ILE A 100 3.36 5.89 7.95
CA ILE A 100 4.18 4.67 7.93
C ILE A 100 5.48 4.89 8.71
N THR A 101 6.21 5.96 8.42
CA THR A 101 7.54 6.21 9.00
C THR A 101 7.50 6.54 10.48
N LEU A 102 6.44 7.19 10.97
CA LEU A 102 6.31 7.56 12.38
C LEU A 102 5.77 6.43 13.27
N ASN A 103 5.01 5.48 12.70
CA ASN A 103 4.27 4.49 13.49
C ASN A 103 4.69 3.04 13.25
N THR A 104 5.62 2.79 12.31
CA THR A 104 6.06 1.43 11.98
C THR A 104 7.57 1.38 11.76
N PRO A 105 8.19 0.20 11.91
CA PRO A 105 9.60 0.02 11.56
C PRO A 105 9.83 -0.16 10.05
N PHE A 106 8.79 -0.02 9.22
CA PHE A 106 8.88 -0.30 7.79
C PHE A 106 9.57 0.84 7.03
N GLN A 107 10.37 0.46 6.03
CA GLN A 107 11.14 1.39 5.20
C GLN A 107 10.39 1.62 3.88
N LEU A 108 10.20 2.88 3.49
CA LEU A 108 9.61 3.21 2.20
C LEU A 108 10.58 2.82 1.06
N PRO A 109 10.07 2.32 -0.09
CA PRO A 109 10.87 2.16 -1.30
C PRO A 109 11.54 3.49 -1.73
N LYS A 110 12.71 3.39 -2.35
CA LYS A 110 13.45 4.54 -2.91
C LYS A 110 12.99 4.92 -4.31
#